data_AF-A0A1Y1BLW8-F1
#
_entry.id   AF-A0A1Y1BLW8-F1
#
_cell.length_a   1.000
_cell.length_b   1.000
_cell.length_c   1.000
_cell.angle_alpha   90.00
_cell.angle_beta   90.00
_cell.angle_gamma   90.00
#
_symmetry.space_group_name_H-M   'P 1'
#
loop_
_entity.id
_entity.type
_entity.pdbx_description
1 polymer ?
#
loop_
_entity_poly.entity_id
_entity_poly.type
_entity_poly.pdbx_seq_one_letter_code
_entity_poly.pdbx_strand_id
1 'polypeptide(L)' 'MPYGTLLCVSGKPLHGELKLPGMADQFYRTQVDQHLQIGVKAMEILRTNGLDGLDRLHDRKLRRFAEVVFQ' A
#
# COMPACT_ATOMS: atom_id res chain seq x y z
N MET A 1 -11.93 -7.63 5.69
CA MET A 1 -11.29 -6.94 4.56
C MET A 1 -9.81 -6.80 4.83
N PRO A 2 -8.94 -7.44 4.03
CA PRO A 2 -7.49 -7.26 4.08
C PRO A 2 -7.11 -5.81 3.75
N TYR A 3 -6.09 -5.29 4.43
CA TYR A 3 -5.59 -3.94 4.21
C TYR A 3 -4.06 -3.92 4.36
N GLY A 4 -3.44 -2.92 3.74
CA GLY A 4 -2.02 -2.65 3.81
C GLY A 4 -1.75 -1.17 3.56
N THR A 5 -0.60 -0.70 4.03
CA THR A 5 -0.19 0.69 3.84
C THR A 5 1.25 0.71 3.35
N LEU A 6 1.47 1.35 2.21
CA LEU A 6 2.79 1.67 1.68
C LEU A 6 2.98 3.18 1.80
N LEU A 7 4.06 3.63 2.42
CA LEU A 7 4.34 5.06 2.61
C LEU A 7 5.62 5.46 1.86
N CYS A 8 5.60 6.65 1.25
CA CYS A 8 6.78 7.26 0.65
C CYS A 8 7.32 8.31 1.61
N VAL A 9 8.62 8.29 1.89
CA VAL A 9 9.24 9.35 2.70
C VAL A 9 9.25 10.64 1.89
N SER A 10 8.44 11.60 2.31
CA SER A 10 8.33 12.89 1.65
C SER A 10 9.22 13.95 2.31
N GLY A 11 9.96 13.68 3.38
CA GLY A 11 10.86 14.65 4.01
C GLY A 11 11.41 14.14 5.34
N LYS A 12 12.31 14.89 5.97
CA LYS A 12 12.92 14.53 7.26
C LYS A 12 12.89 15.73 8.22
N PRO A 13 11.74 16.03 8.83
CA PRO A 13 11.57 17.22 9.67
C PRO A 13 12.52 17.23 10.88
N LEU A 14 12.80 16.05 11.47
CA LEU A 14 13.72 15.93 12.60
C LEU A 14 15.21 16.12 12.23
N HIS A 15 15.52 16.23 10.94
CA HIS A 15 16.88 16.47 10.43
C HIS A 15 17.00 17.83 9.75
N GLY A 16 16.04 18.74 9.93
CA GLY A 16 16.05 20.08 9.34
C GLY A 16 15.63 20.13 7.86
N GLU A 17 15.29 18.99 7.24
CA GLU A 17 14.79 18.94 5.85
C GLU A 17 13.26 19.13 5.83
N LEU A 18 12.82 20.38 6.05
CA LEU A 18 11.41 20.76 5.92
C LEU A 18 11.07 21.01 4.44
N LYS A 19 10.17 20.23 3.87
CA LYS A 19 9.68 20.49 2.51
C LYS A 19 8.74 21.69 2.50
N LEU A 20 9.12 22.72 1.75
CA LEU A 20 8.28 23.89 1.50
C LEU A 20 7.25 23.62 0.39
N PRO A 21 6.04 24.20 0.46
CA PRO A 21 5.06 24.13 -0.62
C PRO A 21 5.66 24.65 -1.93
N GLY A 22 5.64 23.85 -2.99
CA GLY A 22 6.16 24.24 -4.32
C GLY A 22 7.54 23.65 -4.67
N MET A 23 8.30 23.11 -3.72
CA MET A 23 9.54 22.36 -3.97
C MET A 23 9.23 20.91 -4.36
N ALA A 24 8.45 20.72 -5.43
CA ALA A 24 8.34 19.41 -6.06
C ALA A 24 9.61 19.15 -6.86
N ASP A 25 10.71 18.84 -6.17
CA ASP A 25 11.96 18.40 -6.79
C ASP A 25 11.65 17.26 -7.77
N GLN A 26 12.39 17.20 -8.87
CA GLN A 26 12.32 16.09 -9.83
C GLN A 26 12.38 14.73 -9.12
N PHE A 27 13.19 14.64 -8.06
CA PHE A 27 13.29 13.50 -7.16
C PHE A 27 11.95 13.11 -6.49
N TYR A 28 11.17 14.08 -6.02
CA TYR A 28 9.86 13.82 -5.43
C TYR A 28 8.87 13.28 -6.46
N ARG A 29 8.86 13.85 -7.68
CA ARG A 29 7.98 13.37 -8.77
C ARG A 29 8.31 11.94 -9.17
N THR A 30 9.59 11.63 -9.37
CA THR A 30 10.03 10.26 -9.67
C THR A 30 9.63 9.28 -8.58
N GLN A 31 9.79 9.66 -7.30
CA GLN A 31 9.37 8.80 -6.19
C GLN A 31 7.86 8.59 -6.13
N VAL A 32 7.06 9.62 -6.36
CA VAL A 32 5.58 9.50 -6.40
C VAL A 32 5.14 8.57 -7.53
N ASP A 33 5.70 8.72 -8.72
CA ASP A 33 5.39 7.85 -9.86
C ASP A 33 5.77 6.40 -9.56
N GLN A 34 6.98 6.18 -9.04
CA GLN A 34 7.43 4.84 -8.67
C GLN A 34 6.58 4.23 -7.53
N HIS A 35 6.17 5.03 -6.55
CA HIS A 35 5.29 4.60 -5.48
C HIS A 35 3.95 4.10 -6.02
N LEU A 36 3.35 4.85 -6.95
CA LEU A 36 2.11 4.43 -7.60
C LEU A 36 2.30 3.12 -8.38
N GLN A 37 3.38 2.99 -9.14
CA GLN A 37 3.69 1.75 -9.88
C GLN A 37 3.85 0.54 -8.95
N ILE A 38 4.49 0.72 -7.79
CA ILE A 38 4.59 -0.35 -6.77
C ILE A 38 3.21 -0.71 -6.24
N GLY A 39 2.35 0.28 -5.95
CA GLY A 39 0.98 0.04 -5.49
C GLY A 39 0.14 -0.73 -6.51
N VAL A 40 0.20 -0.33 -7.79
CA VAL A 40 -0.46 -1.05 -8.89
C VAL A 40 0.08 -2.47 -9.00
N LYS A 41 1.40 -2.65 -8.94
CA LYS A 41 2.02 -3.98 -9.03
C LYS A 41 1.61 -4.88 -7.87
N ALA A 42 1.50 -4.33 -6.66
CA ALA A 42 0.99 -5.06 -5.51
C ALA A 42 -0.45 -5.53 -5.75
N MET A 43 -1.32 -4.67 -6.31
CA MET A 43 -2.69 -5.06 -6.67
C MET A 43 -2.74 -6.14 -7.75
N GLU A 44 -1.86 -6.09 -8.75
CA GLU A 44 -1.74 -7.16 -9.76
C GLU A 44 -1.32 -8.50 -9.14
N ILE A 45 -0.36 -8.48 -8.21
CA ILE A 45 0.10 -9.67 -7.49
C ILE A 45 -1.02 -10.21 -6.61
N LEU A 46 -1.72 -9.36 -5.85
CA LEU A 46 -2.85 -9.78 -5.02
C LEU A 46 -3.99 -10.37 -5.87
N ARG A 47 -4.27 -9.78 -7.04
CA ARG A 47 -5.23 -10.32 -8.00
C ARG A 47 -4.78 -11.68 -8.53
N THR A 48 -3.52 -11.81 -8.96
CA THR A 48 -2.97 -13.05 -9.53
C THR A 48 -2.92 -14.17 -8.49
N ASN A 49 -2.43 -13.88 -7.29
CA ASN A 49 -2.40 -14.84 -6.19
C ASN A 49 -3.81 -15.19 -5.68
N GLY A 50 -4.79 -14.29 -5.87
CA GLY A 50 -6.21 -14.53 -5.61
C GLY A 50 -6.95 -15.26 -6.73
N LEU A 51 -6.41 -15.34 -7.96
CA LEU A 51 -7.00 -16.10 -9.07
C LEU A 51 -6.92 -17.63 -8.84
N ASP A 52 -5.95 -18.10 -8.06
CA ASP A 52 -5.88 -19.49 -7.57
C ASP A 52 -6.80 -19.76 -6.37
N GLY A 53 -7.59 -18.76 -5.92
CA GLY A 53 -8.59 -18.88 -4.87
C GLY A 53 -8.74 -17.60 -4.04
N LEU A 54 -9.96 -17.05 -3.96
CA LEU A 54 -10.31 -15.89 -3.13
C LEU A 54 -9.88 -16.07 -1.65
N ASP A 55 -9.81 -17.34 -1.22
CA ASP A 55 -9.38 -17.79 0.11
C ASP A 55 -7.91 -17.47 0.43
N ARG A 56 -7.02 -17.36 -0.57
CA ARG A 56 -5.61 -17.01 -0.33
C ARG A 56 -5.43 -15.54 0.06
N LEU A 57 -6.27 -14.66 -0.46
CA LEU A 57 -6.27 -13.24 -0.10
C LEU A 57 -6.95 -13.02 1.27
N HIS A 58 -7.99 -13.80 1.59
CA HIS A 58 -8.75 -13.74 2.83
C HIS A 58 -8.36 -14.86 3.80
N ASP A 59 -7.26 -14.67 4.52
CA ASP A 59 -6.84 -15.59 5.60
C ASP A 59 -7.56 -15.29 6.93
N ARG A 60 -7.38 -16.16 7.91
CA ARG A 60 -8.09 -16.16 9.19
C ARG A 60 -7.65 -15.07 10.18
N LYS A 61 -6.66 -14.26 9.81
CA LYS A 61 -6.06 -13.20 10.65
C LYS A 61 -7.07 -12.14 11.09
N LEU A 62 -8.15 -11.95 10.33
CA LEU A 62 -9.22 -11.00 10.64
C LEU A 62 -10.51 -11.67 11.13
N ARG A 63 -10.53 -13.00 11.31
CA ARG A 63 -11.72 -13.71 11.81
C ARG A 63 -11.99 -13.37 13.26
N ARG A 64 -13.26 -13.21 13.59
CA ARG A 64 -13.75 -13.06 14.97
C ARG A 64 -14.24 -14.40 15.50
N PHE A 65 -14.30 -14.56 16.82
CA PHE A 65 -14.75 -15.81 17.46
C PHE A 65 -16.19 -16.23 17.09
N ALA A 66 -17.07 -15.28 16.73
CA ALA A 66 -18.44 -15.53 16.29
C ALA A 66 -18.65 -15.03 14.84
N GLU A 67 -17.81 -15.48 13.93
CA GLU A 67 -17.86 -15.06 12.53
C GLU A 67 -19.08 -15.67 11.80
N VAL A 68 -19.76 -14.83 11.01
CA VAL A 68 -20.87 -15.23 10.15
C VAL A 68 -20.36 -15.84 8.84
N VAL A 69 -21.13 -16.72 8.21
CA VAL A 69 -20.71 -17.55 7.07
C VAL A 69 -20.50 -16.76 5.76
N PHE A 70 -20.88 -15.48 5.71
CA PHE A 70 -20.80 -14.67 4.48
C PHE A 70 -19.58 -13.73 4.49
N GLN A 71 -18.76 -13.80 3.42
CA GLN A 71 -17.67 -12.88 3.08
C GLN A 71 -17.78 -12.45 1.61
#